data_AF-A0A6P6WYI9-F1
#
_entry.id   AF-A0A6P6WYI9-F1
#
_cell.length_a   1.000
_cell.length_b   1.000
_cell.length_c   1.000
_cell.angle_alpha   90.00
_cell.angle_beta   90.00
_cell.angle_gamma   90.00
#
_symmetry.space_group_name_H-M   'P 1'
#
loop_
_entity.id
_entity.type
_entity.pdbx_description
1 polymer ?
#
loop_
_entity_poly.entity_id
_entity_poly.type
_entity_poly.pdbx_seq_one_letter_code
_entity_poly.pdbx_strand_id
1 'polypeptide(L)'
;MKRGSLPNFKLPTLLPYDGRGDPENHLHAFISAFRLYCVSDSVICRIFPVFLQETARKWFCGLESRSIFSLGELVNKFIHRFISSRPTTKTSAYLLNIQQNLGQSLRSYVQRFQDKSVQIPDPNEKVIIAVFTNGFIVGELNTEVHKKYLRTLRELWQKVEKGIQSEDLNRINREAQIARSGPDSRKKKESSRGDPGTTGGFQSLNQDR
;
A
#
# COMPACT_ATOMS: atom_id res chain seq x y z
N MET A 1 18.43 55.90 -6.92
CA MET A 1 18.32 54.43 -7.00
C MET A 1 16.91 54.07 -7.43
N LYS A 2 16.72 53.52 -8.64
CA LYS A 2 15.41 53.08 -9.13
C LYS A 2 15.04 51.75 -8.45
N ARG A 3 13.89 51.68 -7.77
CA ARG A 3 13.29 50.42 -7.32
C ARG A 3 12.92 49.63 -8.57
N GLY A 4 13.63 48.53 -8.84
CA GLY A 4 13.25 47.60 -9.90
C GLY A 4 11.88 47.01 -9.57
N SER A 5 10.89 47.32 -10.40
CA SER A 5 9.61 46.61 -10.39
C SER A 5 9.84 45.22 -10.96
N LEU A 6 9.63 44.16 -10.17
CA LEU A 6 9.59 42.79 -10.66
C LEU A 6 8.32 42.65 -11.54
N PRO A 7 8.43 42.47 -12.87
CA PRO A 7 7.25 42.31 -13.70
C PRO A 7 6.61 40.95 -13.40
N ASN A 8 5.32 40.97 -13.02
CA ASN A 8 4.42 39.82 -12.95
C ASN A 8 4.87 38.59 -12.13
N PHE A 9 5.62 38.78 -11.03
CA PHE A 9 5.85 37.68 -10.09
C PHE A 9 4.55 37.34 -9.34
N LYS A 10 3.87 36.28 -9.77
CA LYS A 10 2.75 35.70 -9.02
C LYS A 10 3.31 34.68 -8.04
N LEU A 11 2.96 34.84 -6.77
CA LEU A 11 3.32 33.88 -5.73
C LEU A 11 2.75 32.50 -6.09
N PRO A 12 3.55 31.42 -6.00
CA PRO A 12 3.05 30.07 -6.14
C PRO A 12 1.90 29.81 -5.16
N THR A 13 0.86 29.11 -5.61
CA THR A 13 -0.21 28.67 -4.72
C THR A 13 0.29 27.47 -3.91
N LEU A 14 0.88 27.75 -2.74
CA LEU A 14 1.30 26.75 -1.77
C LEU A 14 0.45 26.86 -0.52
N LEU A 15 0.12 25.72 0.08
CA LEU A 15 -0.56 25.70 1.37
C LEU A 15 0.39 26.25 2.46
N PRO A 16 -0.04 27.28 3.23
CA PRO A 16 0.77 27.78 4.33
C PRO A 16 0.96 26.72 5.43
N TYR A 17 2.14 26.68 6.03
CA TYR A 17 2.44 25.76 7.12
C TYR A 17 1.95 26.31 8.46
N ASP A 18 1.10 25.57 9.17
CA ASP A 18 0.54 25.96 10.47
C ASP A 18 1.38 25.52 11.67
N GLY A 19 2.39 24.66 11.45
CA GLY A 19 3.15 24.01 12.51
C GLY A 19 2.83 22.53 12.69
N ARG A 20 1.97 21.94 11.84
CA ARG A 20 1.61 20.52 11.85
C ARG A 20 2.05 19.84 10.55
N GLY A 21 2.35 18.55 10.63
CA GLY A 21 2.79 17.77 9.48
C GLY A 21 4.31 17.74 9.34
N ASP A 22 4.78 17.29 8.17
CA ASP A 22 6.20 17.11 7.91
C ASP A 22 6.85 18.45 7.46
N PRO A 23 7.75 19.04 8.27
CA PRO A 23 8.39 20.30 7.94
C PRO A 23 9.37 20.20 6.76
N GLU A 24 9.99 19.04 6.53
CA GLU A 24 10.89 18.82 5.39
C GLU A 24 10.10 18.83 4.08
N ASN A 25 8.94 18.17 4.04
CA ASN A 25 8.07 18.20 2.86
C ASN A 25 7.59 19.62 2.54
N HIS A 26 7.24 20.41 3.55
CA HIS A 26 6.88 21.82 3.35
C HIS A 26 8.05 22.64 2.77
N LEU A 27 9.24 22.53 3.37
CA LEU A 27 10.43 23.23 2.87
C LEU A 27 10.80 22.80 1.45
N HIS A 28 10.70 21.51 1.14
CA HIS A 28 10.99 21.00 -0.20
C HIS A 28 10.02 21.58 -1.24
N ALA A 29 8.71 21.56 -0.95
CA ALA A 29 7.70 22.13 -1.84
C ALA A 29 7.88 23.65 -2.01
N PHE A 30 8.12 24.36 -0.91
CA PHE A 30 8.39 25.80 -0.91
C PHE A 30 9.63 26.14 -1.74
N ILE A 31 10.80 25.61 -1.39
CA ILE A 31 12.06 25.92 -2.07
C ILE A 31 12.00 25.54 -3.55
N SER A 32 11.44 24.37 -3.89
CA SER A 32 11.30 23.92 -5.28
C SER A 32 10.45 24.86 -6.11
N ALA A 33 9.34 25.36 -5.55
CA ALA A 33 8.46 26.30 -6.24
C ALA A 33 9.18 27.62 -6.58
N PHE A 34 10.01 28.15 -5.67
CA PHE A 34 10.74 29.41 -5.91
C PHE A 34 12.00 29.22 -6.79
N ARG A 35 12.66 28.06 -6.70
CA ARG A 35 13.77 27.70 -7.58
C ARG A 35 13.34 27.60 -9.04
N LEU A 36 12.11 27.15 -9.31
CA LEU A 36 11.53 27.12 -10.65
C LEU A 36 11.48 28.52 -11.30
N TYR A 37 11.29 29.56 -10.50
CA TYR A 37 11.30 30.96 -10.95
C TYR A 37 12.68 31.63 -10.81
N CYS A 38 13.75 30.85 -10.59
CA CYS A 38 15.12 31.33 -10.41
C CYS A 38 15.24 32.43 -9.33
N VAL A 39 14.41 32.37 -8.29
CA VAL A 39 14.42 33.34 -7.19
C VAL A 39 15.64 33.08 -6.31
N SER A 40 16.38 34.14 -5.97
CA SER A 40 17.57 34.02 -5.12
C SER A 40 17.23 33.62 -3.69
N ASP A 41 18.14 32.90 -3.04
CA ASP A 41 18.01 32.44 -1.65
C ASP A 41 17.66 33.59 -0.67
N SER A 42 18.23 34.78 -0.88
CA SER A 42 17.94 35.95 -0.04
C SER A 42 16.49 36.43 -0.16
N VAL A 43 15.89 36.30 -1.34
CA VAL A 43 14.47 36.62 -1.57
C VAL A 43 13.59 35.49 -1.04
N ILE A 44 13.98 34.23 -1.23
CA ILE A 44 13.29 33.06 -0.65
C ILE A 44 13.15 33.22 0.87
N CYS A 45 14.23 33.55 1.58
CA CYS A 45 14.18 33.77 3.03
C CYS A 45 13.23 34.89 3.45
N ARG A 46 13.16 35.98 2.68
CA ARG A 46 12.27 37.13 2.97
C ARG A 46 10.80 36.80 2.73
N ILE A 47 10.51 35.95 1.76
CA ILE A 47 9.14 35.57 1.39
C ILE A 47 8.61 34.46 2.30
N PHE A 48 9.47 33.60 2.85
CA PHE A 48 9.07 32.45 3.67
C PHE A 48 7.98 32.73 4.73
N PRO A 49 8.00 33.84 5.49
CA PRO A 49 6.98 34.10 6.52
C PRO A 49 5.56 34.25 5.97
N VAL A 50 5.42 34.61 4.69
CA VAL A 50 4.12 34.70 3.98
C VAL A 50 3.46 33.32 3.88
N PHE A 51 4.28 32.27 3.81
CA PHE A 51 3.84 30.86 3.70
C PHE A 51 3.76 30.14 5.05
N LEU A 52 3.78 30.90 6.14
CA LEU A 52 3.55 30.39 7.49
C LEU A 52 2.21 30.89 8.03
N GLN A 53 1.56 30.09 8.86
CA GLN A 53 0.35 30.47 9.60
C GLN A 53 0.43 30.00 11.06
N GLU A 54 -0.52 30.46 11.88
CA GLU A 54 -0.69 30.04 13.28
C GLU A 54 0.62 29.97 14.07
N THR A 55 0.98 28.77 14.54
CA THR A 55 2.12 28.49 15.41
C THR A 55 3.44 28.75 14.69
N ALA A 56 3.52 28.40 13.40
CA ALA A 56 4.72 28.62 12.59
C ALA A 56 5.01 30.09 12.37
N ARG A 57 3.96 30.89 12.08
CA ARG A 57 4.12 32.35 11.94
C ARG A 57 4.54 33.01 13.25
N LYS A 58 3.90 32.64 14.38
CA LYS A 58 4.27 33.15 15.70
C LYS A 58 5.72 32.87 16.05
N TRP A 59 6.18 31.64 15.79
CA TRP A 59 7.58 31.28 15.98
C TRP A 59 8.52 32.16 15.14
N PHE A 60 8.24 32.32 13.85
CA PHE A 60 9.10 33.11 12.97
C PHE A 60 9.18 34.58 13.41
N CYS A 61 8.04 35.18 13.77
CA CYS A 61 7.98 36.56 14.27
C CYS A 61 8.68 36.75 15.62
N GLY A 62 8.83 35.67 16.41
CA GLY A 62 9.54 35.70 17.69
C GLY A 62 11.05 35.45 17.60
N LEU A 63 11.60 35.23 16.39
CA LEU A 63 13.04 35.09 16.21
C LEU A 63 13.76 36.41 16.45
N GLU A 64 14.97 36.33 16.98
CA GLU A 64 15.84 37.51 17.12
C GLU A 64 16.05 38.19 15.76
N SER A 65 16.04 39.52 15.78
CA SER A 65 16.26 40.32 14.58
C SER A 65 17.61 39.98 13.95
N ARG A 66 17.61 39.75 12.63
CA ARG A 66 18.81 39.38 11.85
C ARG A 66 19.45 38.04 12.26
N SER A 67 18.69 37.12 12.87
CA SER A 67 19.21 35.78 13.24
C SER A 67 19.29 34.78 12.08
N ILE A 68 18.88 35.15 10.87
CA ILE A 68 18.90 34.31 9.66
C ILE A 68 19.66 35.07 8.57
N PHE A 69 20.85 34.58 8.22
CA PHE A 69 21.75 35.13 7.22
C PHE A 69 21.78 34.33 5.92
N SER A 70 21.31 33.08 5.93
CA SER A 70 21.26 32.21 4.75
C SER A 70 20.02 31.34 4.68
N LEU A 71 19.73 30.79 3.50
CA LEU A 71 18.68 29.79 3.32
C LEU A 71 18.97 28.51 4.13
N GLY A 72 20.24 28.11 4.24
CA GLY A 72 20.64 26.97 5.06
C GLY A 72 20.33 27.17 6.55
N GLU A 73 20.56 28.36 7.09
CA GLU A 73 20.20 28.68 8.48
C GLU A 73 18.69 28.71 8.70
N LEU A 74 17.93 29.24 7.74
CA LEU A 74 16.47 29.20 7.78
C LEU A 74 15.97 27.76 7.86
N VAL A 75 16.44 26.90 6.95
CA VAL A 75 16.10 25.47 6.91
C VAL A 75 16.43 24.81 8.24
N ASN A 76 17.66 24.98 8.73
CA ASN A 76 18.10 24.38 9.99
C ASN A 76 17.25 24.82 11.18
N LYS A 77 16.98 26.11 11.34
CA LYS A 77 16.16 26.63 12.45
C LYS A 77 14.71 26.14 12.34
N PHE A 78 14.16 26.09 11.14
CA PHE A 78 12.79 25.62 10.90
C PHE A 78 12.65 24.13 11.21
N ILE A 79 13.55 23.29 10.70
CA ILE A 79 13.58 21.86 11.00
C ILE A 79 13.76 21.63 12.50
N HIS A 80 14.74 22.27 13.13
CA HIS A 80 14.96 22.14 14.57
C HIS A 80 13.70 22.50 15.38
N ARG A 81 12.93 23.51 14.95
CA ARG A 81 11.69 23.89 15.63
C ARG A 81 10.56 22.89 15.45
N PHE A 82 10.39 22.35 14.24
CA PHE A 82 9.18 21.61 13.85
C PHE A 82 9.41 20.12 13.58
N ILE A 83 10.62 19.57 13.78
CA ILE A 83 10.88 18.15 13.51
C ILE A 83 9.94 17.22 14.30
N SER A 84 9.54 17.62 15.51
CA SER A 84 8.60 16.88 16.35
C SER A 84 7.14 16.97 15.89
N SER A 85 6.79 17.89 14.99
CA SER A 85 5.44 17.95 14.41
C SER A 85 5.24 16.94 13.27
N ARG A 86 6.32 16.28 12.84
CA ARG A 86 6.26 15.20 11.85
C ARG A 86 5.27 14.14 12.33
N PRO A 87 4.28 13.73 11.51
CA PRO A 87 3.40 12.64 11.84
C PRO A 87 4.22 11.39 12.14
N THR A 88 3.81 10.60 13.13
CA THR A 88 4.46 9.31 13.42
C THR A 88 4.55 8.51 12.13
N THR A 89 5.77 8.26 11.66
CA THR A 89 5.98 7.52 10.42
C THR A 89 5.55 6.09 10.64
N LYS A 90 4.84 5.51 9.67
CA LYS A 90 4.53 4.10 9.70
C LYS A 90 5.85 3.35 9.54
N THR A 91 6.16 2.48 10.50
CA THR A 91 7.34 1.61 10.43
C THR A 91 7.00 0.37 9.62
N SER A 92 8.01 -0.38 9.17
CA SER A 92 7.78 -1.66 8.49
C SER A 92 6.95 -2.65 9.32
N ALA A 93 6.91 -2.50 10.65
CA ALA A 93 6.05 -3.29 11.53
C ALA A 93 4.56 -3.07 11.24
N TYR A 94 4.16 -1.89 10.74
CA TYR A 94 2.79 -1.63 10.29
C TYR A 94 2.36 -2.59 9.16
N LEU A 95 3.29 -3.00 8.30
CA LEU A 95 3.01 -3.90 7.18
C LEU A 95 2.71 -5.33 7.66
N LEU A 96 3.12 -5.73 8.88
CA LEU A 96 2.81 -7.06 9.42
C LEU A 96 1.31 -7.30 9.61
N ASN A 97 0.54 -6.23 9.75
CA ASN A 97 -0.91 -6.28 9.88
C ASN A 97 -1.62 -6.45 8.52
N ILE A 98 -0.88 -6.46 7.41
CA ILE A 98 -1.43 -6.63 6.07
C ILE A 98 -1.33 -8.11 5.70
N GLN A 99 -2.39 -8.84 6.01
CA GLN A 99 -2.55 -10.23 5.61
C GLN A 99 -3.47 -10.32 4.40
N GLN A 100 -3.27 -11.33 3.56
CA GLN A 100 -4.21 -11.73 2.54
C GLN A 100 -5.45 -12.30 3.24
N ASN A 101 -6.65 -11.84 2.84
CA ASN A 101 -7.90 -12.33 3.42
C ASN A 101 -8.35 -13.61 2.71
N LEU A 102 -9.13 -14.47 3.39
CA LEU A 102 -9.66 -15.69 2.79
C LEU A 102 -10.54 -15.34 1.58
N GLY A 103 -10.30 -15.98 0.44
CA GLY A 103 -11.02 -15.72 -0.81
C GLY A 103 -10.59 -14.43 -1.54
N GLN A 104 -9.64 -13.66 -0.99
CA GLN A 104 -9.09 -12.50 -1.67
C GLN A 104 -8.09 -12.91 -2.75
N SER A 105 -8.25 -12.35 -3.95
CA SER A 105 -7.30 -12.56 -5.05
C SER A 105 -5.91 -12.03 -4.72
N LEU A 106 -4.89 -12.67 -5.28
CA LEU A 106 -3.51 -12.23 -5.11
C LEU A 106 -3.30 -10.79 -5.59
N ARG A 107 -3.90 -10.43 -6.73
CA ARG A 107 -3.82 -9.08 -7.28
C ARG A 107 -4.34 -8.02 -6.30
N SER A 108 -5.48 -8.28 -5.68
CA SER A 108 -6.07 -7.38 -4.68
C SER A 108 -5.18 -7.25 -3.44
N TYR A 109 -4.56 -8.35 -3.01
CA TYR A 109 -3.64 -8.33 -1.86
C TYR A 109 -2.39 -7.50 -2.14
N VAL A 110 -1.76 -7.74 -3.30
CA VAL A 110 -0.58 -7.01 -3.75
C VAL A 110 -0.84 -5.52 -3.83
N GLN A 111 -1.96 -5.11 -4.43
CA GLN A 111 -2.34 -3.71 -4.52
C GLN A 111 -2.46 -3.06 -3.13
N ARG A 112 -3.22 -3.70 -2.21
CA ARG A 112 -3.35 -3.19 -0.83
C ARG A 112 -2.01 -3.10 -0.12
N PHE A 113 -1.14 -4.09 -0.29
CA PHE A 113 0.18 -4.09 0.33
C PHE A 113 1.04 -2.94 -0.22
N GLN A 114 1.09 -2.75 -1.53
CA GLN A 114 1.85 -1.68 -2.18
C GLN A 114 1.36 -0.29 -1.75
N ASP A 115 0.04 -0.08 -1.70
CA ASP A 115 -0.59 1.19 -1.27
C ASP A 115 -0.23 1.58 0.18
N LYS A 116 0.06 0.61 1.03
CA LYS A 116 0.53 0.85 2.41
C LYS A 116 2.05 0.92 2.49
N SER A 117 2.76 0.14 1.69
CA SER A 117 4.23 0.10 1.63
C SER A 117 4.81 1.46 1.21
N VAL A 118 4.16 2.18 0.29
CA VAL A 118 4.60 3.52 -0.14
C VAL A 118 4.60 4.57 0.98
N GLN A 119 3.92 4.29 2.10
CA GLN A 119 3.85 5.18 3.27
C GLN A 119 4.99 4.93 4.26
N ILE A 120 5.82 3.91 4.01
CA ILE A 120 6.99 3.58 4.84
C ILE A 120 8.20 4.31 4.27
N PRO A 121 8.82 5.24 5.02
CA PRO A 121 10.06 5.89 4.59
C PRO A 121 11.23 4.88 4.63
N ASP A 122 12.15 4.99 3.67
CA ASP A 122 13.35 4.15 3.51
C ASP A 122 13.13 2.66 3.78
N PRO A 123 12.23 2.01 3.00
CA PRO A 123 11.88 0.61 3.25
C PRO A 123 13.09 -0.30 3.00
N ASN A 124 13.50 -1.04 4.04
CA ASN A 124 14.51 -2.08 3.88
C ASN A 124 13.95 -3.24 3.04
N GLU A 125 14.56 -3.48 1.88
CA GLU A 125 14.13 -4.51 0.92
C GLU A 125 13.94 -5.90 1.54
N LYS A 126 14.85 -6.34 2.41
CA LYS A 126 14.74 -7.65 3.07
C LYS A 126 13.55 -7.70 4.02
N VAL A 127 13.27 -6.60 4.72
CA VAL A 127 12.12 -6.49 5.61
C VAL A 127 10.82 -6.50 4.80
N ILE A 128 10.76 -5.78 3.68
CA ILE A 128 9.58 -5.80 2.79
C ILE A 128 9.30 -7.21 2.28
N ILE A 129 10.33 -7.92 1.80
CA ILE A 129 10.19 -9.31 1.35
C ILE A 129 9.62 -10.15 2.50
N ALA A 130 10.27 -10.14 3.67
CA ALA A 130 9.85 -10.96 4.80
C ALA A 130 8.39 -10.67 5.21
N VAL A 131 8.03 -9.40 5.37
CA VAL A 131 6.69 -8.99 5.80
C VAL A 131 5.63 -9.32 4.74
N PHE A 132 5.93 -9.07 3.47
CA PHE A 132 5.03 -9.43 2.36
C PHE A 132 4.79 -10.94 2.31
N THR A 133 5.85 -11.74 2.47
CA THR A 133 5.74 -13.20 2.45
C THR A 133 5.03 -13.78 3.67
N ASN A 134 5.16 -13.13 4.83
CA ASN A 134 4.45 -13.51 6.04
C ASN A 134 2.93 -13.23 5.95
N GLY A 135 2.52 -12.26 5.13
CA GLY A 135 1.11 -11.91 4.95
C GLY A 135 0.32 -12.87 4.05
N PHE A 136 0.94 -13.86 3.41
CA PHE A 136 0.24 -14.82 2.57
C PHE A 136 -0.65 -15.78 3.37
N ILE A 137 -1.81 -16.12 2.80
CA ILE A 137 -2.53 -17.34 3.21
C ILE A 137 -1.76 -18.54 2.64
N VAL A 138 -1.61 -19.58 3.45
CA VAL A 138 -0.96 -20.84 3.05
C VAL A 138 -1.63 -21.40 1.78
N GLY A 139 -0.86 -21.50 0.70
CA GLY A 139 -1.26 -21.99 -0.63
C GLY A 139 -0.03 -22.23 -1.52
N GLU A 140 -0.21 -22.62 -2.79
CA GLU A 140 0.90 -23.00 -3.70
C GLU A 140 2.00 -21.93 -3.78
N LEU A 141 1.62 -20.65 -3.89
CA LEU A 141 2.57 -19.55 -3.95
C LEU A 141 3.31 -19.33 -2.63
N ASN A 142 2.66 -19.55 -1.49
CA ASN A 142 3.32 -19.50 -0.19
C ASN A 142 4.43 -20.56 -0.13
N THR A 143 4.16 -21.77 -0.63
CA THR A 143 5.16 -22.84 -0.67
C THR A 143 6.29 -22.59 -1.66
N GLU A 144 6.03 -22.01 -2.85
CA GLU A 144 7.07 -21.69 -3.85
C GLU A 144 7.95 -20.51 -3.45
N VAL A 145 7.38 -19.55 -2.72
CA VAL A 145 8.11 -18.39 -2.21
C VAL A 145 9.04 -18.80 -1.07
N HIS A 146 8.60 -19.68 -0.15
CA HIS A 146 9.45 -20.20 0.93
C HIS A 146 10.53 -21.18 0.45
N LYS A 147 10.29 -21.95 -0.62
CA LYS A 147 11.25 -22.91 -1.18
C LYS A 147 12.50 -22.28 -1.82
N LYS A 148 12.38 -21.05 -2.33
CA LYS A 148 13.49 -20.32 -2.95
C LYS A 148 13.55 -18.93 -2.32
N TYR A 149 14.39 -18.81 -1.29
CA TYR A 149 14.62 -17.58 -0.53
C TYR A 149 14.83 -16.42 -1.51
N LEU A 150 13.89 -15.48 -1.54
CA LEU A 150 13.93 -14.32 -2.41
C LEU A 150 14.95 -13.32 -1.85
N ARG A 151 15.87 -12.83 -2.68
CA ARG A 151 16.93 -11.92 -2.25
C ARG A 151 16.63 -10.46 -2.61
N THR A 152 15.77 -10.22 -3.59
CA THR A 152 15.42 -8.88 -4.09
C THR A 152 13.91 -8.72 -4.32
N LEU A 153 13.41 -7.48 -4.26
CA LEU A 153 12.05 -7.10 -4.63
C LEU A 153 11.76 -7.41 -6.08
N ARG A 154 12.77 -7.33 -6.97
CA ARG A 154 12.61 -7.70 -8.38
C ARG A 154 12.19 -9.17 -8.52
N GLU A 155 12.91 -10.07 -7.86
CA GLU A 155 12.58 -11.50 -7.87
C GLU A 155 11.20 -11.76 -7.27
N LEU A 156 10.85 -11.05 -6.19
CA LEU A 156 9.54 -11.13 -5.57
C LEU A 156 8.44 -10.76 -6.56
N TRP A 157 8.52 -9.58 -7.18
CA TRP A 157 7.47 -9.10 -8.08
C TRP A 157 7.34 -9.97 -9.33
N GLN A 158 8.44 -10.51 -9.86
CA GLN A 158 8.38 -11.48 -10.96
C GLN A 158 7.63 -12.76 -10.59
N LYS A 159 7.79 -13.28 -9.36
CA LYS A 159 7.03 -14.44 -8.89
C LYS A 159 5.56 -14.09 -8.67
N VAL A 160 5.29 -12.94 -8.06
CA VAL A 160 3.92 -12.46 -7.82
C VAL A 160 3.15 -12.38 -9.13
N GLU A 161 3.75 -11.80 -10.17
CA GLU A 161 3.12 -11.69 -11.50
C GLU A 161 2.76 -13.07 -12.08
N LYS A 162 3.70 -14.03 -12.03
CA LYS A 162 3.42 -15.42 -12.45
C LYS A 162 2.30 -16.05 -11.64
N GLY A 163 2.26 -15.77 -10.34
CA GLY A 163 1.19 -16.22 -9.45
C GLY A 163 -0.18 -15.67 -9.82
N ILE A 164 -0.25 -14.38 -10.16
CA ILE A 164 -1.50 -13.73 -10.61
C ILE A 164 -1.98 -14.38 -11.91
N GLN A 165 -1.08 -14.59 -12.86
CA GLN A 165 -1.41 -15.24 -14.15
C GLN A 165 -1.92 -16.67 -13.95
N SER A 166 -1.29 -17.45 -13.07
CA SER A 166 -1.74 -18.81 -12.73
C SER A 166 -3.12 -18.80 -12.07
N GLU A 167 -3.37 -17.88 -11.12
CA GLU A 167 -4.67 -17.72 -10.47
C GLU A 167 -5.78 -17.36 -11.47
N ASP A 168 -5.51 -16.42 -12.37
CA ASP A 168 -6.44 -15.98 -13.42
C ASP A 168 -6.77 -17.14 -14.39
N LEU A 169 -5.77 -17.90 -14.85
CA LEU A 169 -5.97 -19.08 -15.70
C LEU A 169 -6.80 -20.17 -15.01
N ASN A 170 -6.50 -20.45 -13.73
CA ASN A 170 -7.25 -21.42 -12.94
C ASN A 170 -8.70 -21.00 -12.73
N ARG A 171 -8.98 -19.70 -12.54
CA ARG A 171 -10.33 -19.16 -12.43
C ARG A 171 -11.11 -19.39 -13.72
N ILE A 172 -10.55 -19.03 -14.87
CA ILE A 172 -11.18 -19.22 -16.19
C ILE A 172 -11.47 -20.71 -16.45
N ASN A 173 -10.52 -21.60 -16.16
CA ASN A 173 -10.72 -23.04 -16.34
C ASN A 173 -11.85 -23.59 -15.46
N ARG A 174 -11.95 -23.13 -14.20
CA ARG A 174 -13.05 -23.52 -13.30
C ARG A 174 -14.41 -23.01 -13.80
N GLU A 175 -14.48 -21.75 -14.22
CA GLU A 175 -15.69 -21.15 -14.78
C GLU A 175 -16.15 -21.91 -16.05
N ALA A 176 -15.22 -22.26 -16.93
CA ALA A 176 -15.50 -23.06 -18.13
C ALA A 176 -16.01 -24.47 -17.80
N GLN A 177 -15.48 -25.13 -16.75
CA GLN A 177 -15.97 -26.43 -16.30
C GLN A 177 -17.37 -26.35 -15.68
N ILE A 178 -17.65 -25.31 -14.89
CA ILE A 178 -18.98 -25.08 -14.31
C ILE A 178 -20.00 -24.82 -15.43
N ALA A 179 -19.65 -24.00 -16.43
CA ALA A 179 -20.51 -23.72 -17.58
C ALA A 179 -20.82 -24.97 -18.42
N ARG A 180 -19.87 -25.90 -18.56
CA ARG A 180 -20.07 -27.19 -19.24
C ARG A 180 -20.92 -28.18 -18.44
N SER A 181 -21.09 -27.96 -17.14
CA SER A 181 -21.79 -28.88 -16.21
C SER A 181 -23.24 -28.47 -15.90
N GLY A 182 -23.84 -27.58 -16.70
CA GLY A 182 -25.24 -27.14 -16.58
C GLY A 182 -26.28 -28.29 -16.61
N PRO A 183 -27.53 -28.05 -16.17
CA PRO A 183 -28.37 -29.03 -15.48
C PRO A 183 -29.04 -30.04 -16.44
N ASP A 184 -28.33 -31.07 -16.89
CA ASP A 184 -28.94 -32.15 -17.68
C ASP A 184 -28.56 -33.57 -17.20
N SER A 185 -28.27 -33.73 -15.91
CA SER A 185 -27.96 -35.03 -15.30
C SER A 185 -29.05 -35.55 -14.36
N ARG A 186 -30.17 -34.84 -14.16
CA ARG A 186 -31.27 -35.26 -13.28
C ARG A 186 -32.41 -36.03 -13.94
N LYS A 187 -32.43 -36.25 -15.26
CA LYS A 187 -33.54 -36.97 -15.95
C LYS A 187 -33.26 -38.40 -16.38
N LYS A 188 -32.12 -39.01 -16.02
CA LYS A 188 -31.78 -40.38 -16.43
C LYS A 188 -31.47 -41.33 -15.28
N LYS A 189 -32.22 -41.24 -14.17
CA LYS A 189 -32.16 -42.25 -13.11
C LYS A 189 -33.52 -42.59 -12.48
N GLU A 190 -34.58 -42.52 -13.28
CA GLU A 190 -35.95 -42.86 -12.83
C GLU A 190 -36.72 -43.76 -13.81
N SER A 191 -36.01 -44.49 -14.68
CA SER A 191 -36.63 -45.47 -15.63
C SER A 191 -36.18 -46.92 -15.38
N SER A 192 -35.59 -47.24 -14.23
CA SER A 192 -35.23 -48.63 -13.92
C SER A 192 -35.37 -48.91 -12.44
N ARG A 193 -36.62 -48.96 -11.97
CA ARG A 193 -37.10 -49.79 -10.85
C ARG A 193 -38.55 -49.43 -10.51
N GLY A 194 -39.48 -49.97 -11.28
CA GLY A 194 -40.82 -50.37 -10.81
C GLY A 194 -40.99 -51.83 -11.26
N ASP A 195 -41.56 -52.76 -10.50
CA ASP A 195 -42.36 -52.71 -9.28
C ASP A 195 -42.29 -54.13 -8.62
N PRO A 196 -42.98 -54.46 -7.49
CA PRO A 196 -42.37 -55.17 -6.39
C PRO A 196 -43.12 -56.47 -6.01
N GLY A 197 -42.62 -57.15 -4.99
CA GLY A 197 -43.44 -57.94 -4.09
C GLY A 197 -43.62 -59.41 -4.46
N THR A 198 -43.09 -60.29 -3.62
CA THR A 198 -43.97 -61.13 -2.78
C THR A 198 -43.18 -61.66 -1.58
N THR A 199 -43.78 -61.38 -0.43
CA THR A 199 -43.60 -61.88 0.94
C THR A 199 -43.31 -63.36 1.09
N GLY A 200 -42.59 -63.72 2.16
CA GLY A 200 -42.73 -65.04 2.79
C GLY A 200 -41.47 -65.55 3.46
N GLY A 201 -41.23 -65.14 4.71
CA GLY A 201 -40.33 -65.87 5.59
C GLY A 201 -40.95 -67.24 5.94
N PHE A 202 -40.18 -68.31 5.82
CA PHE A 202 -40.49 -69.60 6.43
C PHE A 202 -39.25 -70.22 7.09
N GLN A 203 -39.58 -71.01 8.10
CA GLN A 203 -38.80 -71.47 9.22
C GLN A 203 -37.64 -72.43 8.92
N SER A 204 -36.68 -72.36 9.85
CA SER A 204 -35.70 -73.36 10.30
C SER A 204 -36.06 -74.84 10.07
N LEU A 205 -35.08 -75.62 9.59
CA LEU A 205 -34.95 -77.04 9.90
C LEU A 205 -33.46 -77.43 9.84
N ASN A 206 -32.82 -77.48 11.01
CA ASN A 206 -31.66 -78.34 11.25
C ASN A 206 -32.19 -79.60 11.93
N GLN A 207 -31.93 -80.77 11.34
CA GLN A 207 -32.12 -82.05 12.00
C GLN A 207 -30.81 -82.82 11.88
N ASP A 208 -30.17 -83.01 13.04
CA ASP A 208 -29.08 -83.93 13.27
C ASP A 208 -29.49 -85.37 12.96
N ARG A 209 -28.54 -86.14 12.43
CA ARG A 209 -28.44 -87.58 12.67
C ARG A 209 -26.97 -87.99 12.77
#